data_AF-F4AXV1-F1
#
_entry.id   AF-F4AXV1-F1
#
_cell.length_a   1.000
_cell.length_b   1.000
_cell.length_c   1.000
_cell.angle_alpha   90.00
_cell.angle_beta   90.00
_cell.angle_gamma   90.00
#
_symmetry.space_group_name_H-M   'P 1'
#
loop_
_entity.id
_entity.type
_entity.pdbx_description
1 polymer ?
#
loop_
_entity_poly.entity_id
_entity_poly.type
_entity_poly.pdbx_seq_one_letter_code
_entity_poly.pdbx_strand_id
1 'polypeptide(L)'
;MRYFYIFLFISSLAVAQSTPIKGVVIPQVTFDNATNDYSLFLPANYTETATYPVVVIYDELGRGASAVQQFSIGAGLTESIVASPNYRLNDTLSVAIDQSKEFIEKLSQTYAVNEDKIILSGYGRDGLVVTAQAQGDKSIYGVIGIGNAFLDKKSMRSNENLKIALLSPDEGSQYYKLRSYSRNYGLRKNLVSYHTYDGVDWPSAGYTAEALTAILIDETTSDEKLQSYYNSDLAFGKTMYRKQEGLEAYDFVSTLKDKYKKRLDIDEQKELLKNIKRLKNYRSNRDLYTIYSYGEDLMAEEFQYNIREDMNNSYFNNLGWWSYQMDELDMQIDSTDNAIIKRKSAMRLKRFVQSEVELQYKILQRKDAKIEQLLFANVLRSLVNPNNQDAFIQSISLSAREGDVNATLFYLEELLKTGYTDYEALYKIPYTTAARISNEWNEIIKAYLGKSKYY
;
A
#
# COMPACT_ATOMS: atom_id res chain seq x y z
N MET A 1 18.01 10.64 75.71
CA MET A 1 17.62 10.97 74.32
C MET A 1 17.10 9.69 73.67
N ARG A 2 15.81 9.63 73.34
CA ARG A 2 15.15 8.49 72.67
C ARG A 2 14.76 8.97 71.27
N TYR A 3 15.38 8.41 70.24
CA TYR A 3 15.08 8.73 68.84
C TYR A 3 13.81 8.00 68.41
N PHE A 4 12.82 8.75 67.94
CA PHE A 4 11.57 8.26 67.37
C PHE A 4 11.76 8.15 65.85
N TYR A 5 11.76 6.93 65.31
CA TYR A 5 11.80 6.72 63.87
C TYR A 5 10.38 6.75 63.30
N ILE A 6 10.07 7.77 62.49
CA ILE A 6 8.83 7.86 61.73
C ILE A 6 9.01 7.03 60.45
N PHE A 7 8.29 5.91 60.37
CA PHE A 7 8.17 5.13 59.14
C PHE A 7 7.17 5.82 58.20
N LEU A 8 7.68 6.38 57.10
CA LEU A 8 6.89 6.89 55.99
C LEU A 8 6.43 5.71 55.12
N PHE A 9 5.16 5.35 55.24
CA PHE A 9 4.49 4.44 54.30
C PHE A 9 4.36 5.16 52.95
N ILE A 10 5.17 4.74 51.97
CA ILE A 10 4.98 5.11 50.56
C ILE A 10 3.84 4.24 50.04
N SER A 11 2.64 4.81 49.99
CA SER A 11 1.51 4.23 49.28
C SER A 11 1.79 4.23 47.78
N SER A 12 2.07 3.06 47.22
CA SER A 12 2.08 2.85 45.78
C SER A 12 0.67 3.09 45.23
N LEU A 13 0.49 4.18 44.48
CA LEU A 13 -0.70 4.38 43.67
C LEU A 13 -0.70 3.33 42.56
N ALA A 14 -1.57 2.34 42.68
CA ALA A 14 -1.91 1.47 41.55
C ALA A 14 -2.57 2.36 40.48
N VAL A 15 -1.93 2.51 39.33
CA VAL A 15 -2.54 3.13 38.15
C VAL A 15 -3.59 2.14 37.65
N ALA A 16 -4.86 2.36 38.00
CA ALA A 16 -5.96 1.67 37.34
C ALA A 16 -5.90 2.02 35.85
N GLN A 17 -5.92 1.00 34.97
CA GLN A 17 -6.12 1.21 33.53
C GLN A 17 -7.41 2.01 33.36
N SER A 18 -7.29 3.24 32.87
CA SER A 18 -8.44 4.07 32.54
C SER A 18 -9.30 3.33 31.52
N THR A 19 -10.59 3.14 31.82
CA THR A 19 -11.53 2.51 30.89
C THR A 19 -11.44 3.22 29.52
N PRO A 20 -11.22 2.49 28.42
CA PRO A 20 -11.08 3.09 27.10
C PRO A 20 -12.27 4.00 26.76
N ILE A 21 -12.00 5.22 26.29
CA ILE A 21 -13.03 6.16 25.86
C ILE A 21 -13.67 5.64 24.57
N LYS A 22 -14.99 5.46 24.58
CA LYS A 22 -15.76 4.96 23.44
C LYS A 22 -16.05 6.08 22.43
N GLY A 23 -16.20 5.71 21.15
CA GLY A 23 -16.54 6.62 20.07
C GLY A 23 -15.40 7.54 19.60
N VAL A 24 -14.19 7.36 20.11
CA VAL A 24 -12.99 8.13 19.75
C VAL A 24 -11.81 7.21 19.49
N VAL A 25 -10.84 7.70 18.72
CA VAL A 25 -9.58 6.99 18.50
C VAL A 25 -8.68 7.15 19.72
N ILE A 26 -8.24 6.01 20.27
CA ILE A 26 -7.26 5.93 21.34
C ILE A 26 -5.93 5.54 20.66
N PRO A 27 -4.95 6.44 20.59
CA PRO A 27 -3.75 6.22 19.78
C PRO A 27 -2.82 5.14 20.36
N GLN A 28 -2.90 4.89 21.67
CA GLN A 28 -1.97 4.01 22.36
C GLN A 28 -2.67 3.24 23.47
N VAL A 29 -2.75 1.93 23.28
CA VAL A 29 -3.25 0.92 24.22
C VAL A 29 -2.25 -0.22 24.25
N THR A 30 -2.09 -0.87 25.40
CA THR A 30 -1.22 -2.04 25.56
C THR A 30 -2.05 -3.22 26.04
N PHE A 31 -1.72 -4.42 25.57
CA PHE A 31 -2.17 -5.63 26.25
C PHE A 31 -1.37 -5.82 27.53
N ASP A 32 -1.93 -6.55 28.49
CA ASP A 32 -1.22 -6.88 29.73
C ASP A 32 0.10 -7.59 29.43
N ASN A 33 1.19 -7.09 30.02
CA ASN A 33 2.56 -7.57 29.84
C ASN A 33 3.10 -7.52 28.39
N ALA A 34 2.53 -6.70 27.50
CA ALA A 34 3.04 -6.50 26.14
C ALA A 34 4.05 -5.33 26.06
N THR A 35 5.10 -5.50 25.26
CA THR A 35 6.08 -4.44 24.93
C THR A 35 5.60 -3.53 23.80
N ASN A 36 4.70 -4.04 22.94
CA ASN A 36 4.18 -3.33 21.79
C ASN A 36 2.79 -2.79 22.11
N ASP A 37 2.51 -1.57 21.66
CA ASP A 37 1.20 -0.93 21.76
C ASP A 37 0.45 -0.94 20.41
N TYR A 38 -0.81 -0.55 20.48
CA TYR A 38 -1.72 -0.46 19.34
C TYR A 38 -2.68 0.71 19.50
N SER A 39 -3.29 1.14 18.40
CA SER A 39 -4.39 2.09 18.38
C SER A 39 -5.73 1.37 18.36
N LEU A 40 -6.73 1.95 19.01
CA LEU A 40 -8.05 1.36 19.20
C LEU A 40 -9.16 2.37 18.95
N PHE A 41 -10.26 1.90 18.38
CA PHE A 41 -11.57 2.54 18.42
C PHE A 41 -12.60 1.53 18.92
N LEU A 42 -13.32 1.90 19.97
CA LEU A 42 -14.52 1.16 20.41
C LEU A 42 -15.77 1.94 19.98
N PRO A 43 -16.81 1.27 19.47
CA PRO A 43 -18.05 1.95 19.10
C PRO A 43 -18.69 2.60 20.33
N ALA A 44 -19.42 3.70 20.13
CA ALA A 44 -20.00 4.49 21.23
C ALA A 44 -20.91 3.66 22.16
N ASN A 45 -21.60 2.67 21.60
CA ASN A 45 -22.48 1.74 22.30
C ASN A 45 -21.80 0.44 22.76
N TYR A 46 -20.47 0.36 22.76
CA TYR A 46 -19.73 -0.83 23.18
C TYR A 46 -20.10 -1.28 24.61
N THR A 47 -20.40 -2.56 24.78
CA THR A 47 -20.55 -3.24 26.08
C THR A 47 -19.84 -4.58 26.07
N GLU A 48 -19.38 -5.05 27.22
CA GLU A 48 -18.71 -6.35 27.33
C GLU A 48 -19.67 -7.55 27.15
N THR A 49 -20.98 -7.29 27.16
CA THR A 49 -22.04 -8.32 27.10
C THR A 49 -22.62 -8.55 25.71
N ALA A 50 -22.27 -7.71 24.73
CA ALA A 50 -22.67 -7.85 23.34
C ALA A 50 -21.51 -8.41 22.50
N THR A 51 -21.69 -8.62 21.19
CA THR A 51 -20.58 -8.97 20.28
C THR A 51 -20.55 -8.01 19.11
N TYR A 52 -19.35 -7.61 18.69
CA TYR A 52 -19.14 -6.59 17.68
C TYR A 52 -18.24 -7.11 16.55
N PRO A 53 -18.50 -6.77 15.28
CA PRO A 53 -17.53 -6.98 14.22
C PRO A 53 -16.19 -6.32 14.59
N VAL A 54 -15.08 -6.90 14.13
CA VAL A 54 -13.75 -6.34 14.36
C VAL A 54 -13.04 -6.09 13.05
N VAL A 55 -12.43 -4.91 12.93
CA VAL A 55 -11.54 -4.56 11.81
C VAL A 55 -10.13 -4.43 12.34
N VAL A 56 -9.25 -5.31 11.87
CA VAL A 56 -7.83 -5.31 12.21
C VAL A 56 -7.06 -4.75 11.03
N ILE A 57 -6.38 -3.63 11.24
CA ILE A 57 -5.72 -2.86 10.19
C ILE A 57 -4.21 -3.00 10.34
N TYR A 58 -3.49 -3.16 9.24
CA TYR A 58 -2.03 -3.15 9.20
C TYR A 58 -1.54 -2.06 8.25
N ASP A 59 -0.70 -1.16 8.76
CA ASP A 59 -0.03 -0.12 7.98
C ASP A 59 1.45 -0.50 7.83
N GLU A 60 1.98 -0.45 6.61
CA GLU A 60 3.34 -0.90 6.32
C GLU A 60 4.44 -0.11 7.06
N LEU A 61 4.10 1.08 7.57
CA LEU A 61 4.97 1.94 8.38
C LEU A 61 4.64 1.89 9.88
N GLY A 62 3.65 1.09 10.31
CA GLY A 62 3.23 0.97 11.70
C GLY A 62 2.44 2.18 12.23
N ARG A 63 1.79 2.96 11.35
CA ARG A 63 1.05 4.18 11.71
C ARG A 63 -0.35 3.88 12.25
N GLY A 64 -0.46 3.16 13.37
CA GLY A 64 -1.72 2.63 13.89
C GLY A 64 -2.81 3.69 14.09
N ALA A 65 -2.47 4.85 14.68
CA ALA A 65 -3.46 5.89 14.97
C ALA A 65 -4.05 6.51 13.70
N SER A 66 -3.21 6.74 12.69
CA SER A 66 -3.65 7.23 11.37
C SER A 66 -4.56 6.22 10.70
N ALA A 67 -4.18 4.93 10.72
CA ALA A 67 -4.96 3.86 10.13
C ALA A 67 -6.35 3.73 10.79
N VAL A 68 -6.43 3.71 12.13
CA VAL A 68 -7.71 3.65 12.85
C VAL A 68 -8.57 4.89 12.58
N GLN A 69 -7.96 6.07 12.49
CA GLN A 69 -8.68 7.31 12.18
C GLN A 69 -9.40 7.24 10.83
N GLN A 70 -8.80 6.63 9.81
CA GLN A 70 -9.45 6.44 8.51
C GLN A 70 -10.68 5.53 8.58
N PHE A 71 -10.79 4.66 9.56
CA PHE A 71 -11.92 3.74 9.70
C PHE A 71 -13.03 4.24 10.65
N SER A 72 -12.80 5.33 11.38
CA SER A 72 -13.73 5.84 12.41
C SER A 72 -15.18 6.03 11.93
N ILE A 73 -15.40 6.55 10.72
CA ILE A 73 -16.74 6.73 10.14
C ILE A 73 -17.41 5.37 9.93
N GLY A 74 -16.74 4.46 9.24
CA GLY A 74 -17.26 3.11 8.99
C GLY A 74 -17.49 2.33 10.28
N ALA A 75 -16.59 2.46 11.25
CA ALA A 75 -16.69 1.82 12.56
C ALA A 75 -17.92 2.30 13.34
N GLY A 76 -18.19 3.60 13.34
CA GLY A 76 -19.38 4.16 13.96
C GLY A 76 -20.68 3.66 13.32
N LEU A 77 -20.73 3.56 11.99
CA LEU A 77 -21.90 3.08 11.25
C LEU A 77 -22.17 1.58 11.48
N THR A 78 -21.10 0.80 11.51
CA THR A 78 -21.18 -0.67 11.56
C THR A 78 -21.10 -1.23 12.97
N GLU A 79 -20.93 -0.35 13.96
CA GLU A 79 -20.70 -0.71 15.37
C GLU A 79 -19.47 -1.61 15.51
N SER A 80 -18.45 -1.39 14.68
CA SER A 80 -17.24 -2.24 14.67
C SER A 80 -16.21 -1.75 15.68
N ILE A 81 -15.54 -2.70 16.34
CA ILE A 81 -14.26 -2.47 16.98
C ILE A 81 -13.21 -2.30 15.88
N VAL A 82 -12.31 -1.33 16.01
CA VAL A 82 -11.19 -1.17 15.07
C VAL A 82 -9.89 -1.09 15.83
N ALA A 83 -8.91 -1.88 15.40
CA ALA A 83 -7.59 -1.89 16.02
C ALA A 83 -6.48 -1.92 14.96
N SER A 84 -5.34 -1.30 15.28
CA SER A 84 -4.15 -1.33 14.43
C SER A 84 -2.89 -1.32 15.28
N PRO A 85 -1.94 -2.26 15.08
CA PRO A 85 -0.68 -2.24 15.80
C PRO A 85 0.14 -1.00 15.42
N ASN A 86 0.87 -0.43 16.37
CA ASN A 86 1.80 0.68 16.13
C ASN A 86 3.21 0.17 15.76
N TYR A 87 3.28 -1.00 15.13
CA TYR A 87 4.52 -1.63 14.70
C TYR A 87 4.34 -2.27 13.33
N ARG A 88 5.46 -2.44 12.63
CA ARG A 88 5.49 -3.04 11.29
C ARG A 88 5.46 -4.55 11.41
N LEU A 89 4.66 -5.21 10.55
CA LEU A 89 4.73 -6.66 10.41
C LEU A 89 6.09 -7.07 9.81
N ASN A 90 6.52 -8.30 10.10
CA ASN A 90 7.76 -8.86 9.57
C ASN A 90 7.75 -8.91 8.03
N ASP A 91 8.93 -8.77 7.40
CA ASP A 91 9.05 -8.85 5.94
C ASP A 91 8.81 -10.26 5.37
N THR A 92 8.94 -11.29 6.21
CA THR A 92 8.63 -12.68 5.86
C THR A 92 7.14 -12.94 6.00
N LEU A 93 6.48 -13.31 4.88
CA LEU A 93 5.02 -13.48 4.82
C LEU A 93 4.46 -14.41 5.90
N SER A 94 5.06 -15.57 6.13
CA SER A 94 4.58 -16.52 7.15
C SER A 94 4.62 -15.92 8.55
N VAL A 95 5.74 -15.27 8.90
CA VAL A 95 5.91 -14.60 10.19
C VAL A 95 4.93 -13.44 10.36
N ALA A 96 4.70 -12.67 9.29
CA ALA A 96 3.71 -11.59 9.31
C ALA A 96 2.28 -12.10 9.55
N ILE A 97 1.91 -13.23 8.94
CA ILE A 97 0.61 -13.88 9.15
C ILE A 97 0.50 -14.40 10.60
N ASP A 98 1.55 -14.99 11.15
CA ASP A 98 1.55 -15.47 12.53
C ASP A 98 1.42 -14.32 13.53
N GLN A 99 2.13 -13.20 13.30
CA GLN A 99 1.98 -11.97 14.09
C GLN A 99 0.56 -11.41 14.01
N SER A 100 -0.05 -11.45 12.82
CA SER A 100 -1.43 -11.02 12.61
C SER A 100 -2.41 -11.86 13.44
N LYS A 101 -2.28 -13.20 13.38
CA LYS A 101 -3.10 -14.14 14.15
C LYS A 101 -2.97 -13.93 15.66
N GLU A 102 -1.75 -13.77 16.16
CA GLU A 102 -1.51 -13.50 17.57
C GLU A 102 -2.19 -12.18 18.02
N PHE A 103 -2.13 -11.14 17.19
CA PHE A 103 -2.80 -9.87 17.47
C PHE A 103 -4.32 -10.00 17.49
N ILE A 104 -4.90 -10.72 16.54
CA ILE A 104 -6.34 -11.01 16.49
C ILE A 104 -6.78 -11.79 17.73
N GLU A 105 -6.04 -12.83 18.11
CA GLU A 105 -6.33 -13.64 19.30
C GLU A 105 -6.35 -12.79 20.57
N LYS A 106 -5.34 -11.93 20.76
CA LYS A 106 -5.30 -11.02 21.92
C LYS A 106 -6.47 -10.04 21.93
N LEU A 107 -6.87 -9.52 20.78
CA LEU A 107 -8.06 -8.65 20.68
C LEU A 107 -9.34 -9.40 21.06
N SER A 108 -9.53 -10.63 20.57
CA SER A 108 -10.71 -11.45 20.89
C SER A 108 -10.76 -11.88 22.36
N GLN A 109 -9.60 -12.03 23.02
CA GLN A 109 -9.52 -12.30 24.46
C GLN A 109 -9.81 -11.05 25.31
N THR A 110 -9.54 -9.85 24.77
CA THR A 110 -9.64 -8.58 25.51
C THR A 110 -10.99 -7.89 25.31
N TYR A 111 -11.59 -8.00 24.13
CA TYR A 111 -12.81 -7.30 23.75
C TYR A 111 -13.91 -8.26 23.30
N ALA A 112 -15.15 -7.79 23.34
CA ALA A 112 -16.32 -8.56 22.96
C ALA A 112 -16.47 -8.67 21.42
N VAL A 113 -15.57 -9.44 20.82
CA VAL A 113 -15.45 -9.64 19.37
C VAL A 113 -16.46 -10.69 18.90
N ASN A 114 -17.09 -10.43 17.76
CA ASN A 114 -17.80 -11.43 16.99
C ASN A 114 -16.80 -12.18 16.09
N GLU A 115 -16.45 -13.41 16.48
CA GLU A 115 -15.47 -14.24 15.77
C GLU A 115 -15.89 -14.58 14.33
N ASP A 116 -17.18 -14.52 14.00
CA ASP A 116 -17.68 -14.74 12.63
C ASP A 116 -17.61 -13.48 11.75
N LYS A 117 -17.23 -12.33 12.32
CA LYS A 117 -17.15 -11.02 11.63
C LYS A 117 -15.79 -10.34 11.83
N ILE A 118 -14.71 -11.12 11.69
CA ILE A 118 -13.32 -10.61 11.66
C ILE A 118 -12.99 -10.12 10.25
N ILE A 119 -12.57 -8.86 10.14
CA ILE A 119 -12.22 -8.21 8.88
C ILE A 119 -10.77 -7.74 8.97
N LEU A 120 -9.97 -8.07 7.95
CA LEU A 120 -8.60 -7.57 7.84
C LEU A 120 -8.52 -6.40 6.88
N SER A 121 -7.64 -5.44 7.16
CA SER A 121 -7.35 -4.33 6.27
C SER A 121 -5.84 -4.10 6.22
N GLY A 122 -5.30 -3.78 5.04
CA GLY A 122 -3.86 -3.61 4.88
C GLY A 122 -3.54 -2.53 3.86
N TYR A 123 -2.64 -1.62 4.21
CA TYR A 123 -2.10 -0.59 3.31
C TYR A 123 -0.72 -0.99 2.78
N GLY A 124 -0.48 -0.74 1.49
CA GLY A 124 0.81 -0.97 0.84
C GLY A 124 1.20 -2.45 0.92
N ARG A 125 2.43 -2.76 1.33
CA ARG A 125 2.89 -4.16 1.49
C ARG A 125 1.96 -5.00 2.35
N ASP A 126 1.38 -4.44 3.41
CA ASP A 126 0.53 -5.21 4.32
C ASP A 126 -0.84 -5.53 3.70
N GLY A 127 -1.26 -4.80 2.66
CA GLY A 127 -2.40 -5.17 1.81
C GLY A 127 -2.20 -6.55 1.14
N LEU A 128 -0.97 -6.89 0.76
CA LEU A 128 -0.63 -8.22 0.24
C LEU A 128 -0.73 -9.29 1.34
N VAL A 129 -0.23 -8.99 2.55
CA VAL A 129 -0.23 -9.92 3.68
C VAL A 129 -1.65 -10.30 4.08
N VAL A 130 -2.51 -9.31 4.32
CA VAL A 130 -3.89 -9.56 4.78
C VAL A 130 -4.74 -10.27 3.74
N THR A 131 -4.56 -9.94 2.45
CA THR A 131 -5.29 -10.61 1.37
C THR A 131 -4.81 -12.05 1.19
N ALA A 132 -3.52 -12.33 1.34
CA ALA A 132 -3.00 -13.70 1.37
C ALA A 132 -3.55 -14.50 2.57
N GLN A 133 -3.56 -13.92 3.76
CA GLN A 133 -4.12 -14.55 4.97
C GLN A 133 -5.60 -14.86 4.81
N ALA A 134 -6.41 -13.87 4.43
CA ALA A 134 -7.86 -14.00 4.36
C ALA A 134 -8.33 -15.07 3.36
N GLN A 135 -7.60 -15.26 2.26
CA GLN A 135 -7.91 -16.32 1.30
C GLN A 135 -7.68 -17.73 1.87
N GLY A 136 -6.69 -17.88 2.76
CA GLY A 136 -6.31 -19.16 3.36
C GLY A 136 -7.03 -19.48 4.68
N ASP A 137 -7.74 -18.52 5.27
CA ASP A 137 -8.31 -18.62 6.61
C ASP A 137 -9.82 -18.35 6.59
N LYS A 138 -10.62 -19.37 6.97
CA LYS A 138 -12.09 -19.29 6.99
C LYS A 138 -12.64 -18.48 8.16
N SER A 139 -11.83 -18.21 9.18
CA SER A 139 -12.24 -17.33 10.30
C SER A 139 -12.33 -15.87 9.86
N ILE A 140 -11.71 -15.51 8.73
CA ILE A 140 -11.74 -14.15 8.20
C ILE A 140 -12.98 -13.97 7.30
N TYR A 141 -13.89 -13.11 7.75
CA TYR A 141 -15.13 -12.78 7.09
C TYR A 141 -14.93 -11.91 5.83
N GLY A 142 -13.98 -10.98 5.90
CA GLY A 142 -13.71 -10.05 4.80
C GLY A 142 -12.33 -9.43 4.85
N VAL A 143 -11.92 -8.85 3.73
CA VAL A 143 -10.63 -8.17 3.60
C VAL A 143 -10.74 -6.88 2.79
N ILE A 144 -10.02 -5.84 3.23
CA ILE A 144 -9.87 -4.56 2.54
C ILE A 144 -8.40 -4.39 2.13
N GLY A 145 -8.10 -4.54 0.84
CA GLY A 145 -6.76 -4.31 0.30
C GLY A 145 -6.62 -2.86 -0.18
N ILE A 146 -5.66 -2.11 0.37
CA ILE A 146 -5.45 -0.69 0.07
C ILE A 146 -4.05 -0.52 -0.50
N GLY A 147 -3.93 0.03 -1.71
CA GLY A 147 -2.62 0.25 -2.34
C GLY A 147 -1.92 -1.01 -2.85
N ASN A 148 -2.27 -2.20 -2.36
CA ASN A 148 -1.78 -3.48 -2.84
C ASN A 148 -2.72 -4.62 -2.46
N ALA A 149 -2.65 -5.73 -3.20
CA ALA A 149 -3.34 -6.96 -2.87
C ALA A 149 -2.66 -8.14 -3.60
N PHE A 150 -2.87 -9.33 -3.07
CA PHE A 150 -2.62 -10.59 -3.80
C PHE A 150 -3.91 -11.39 -3.80
N LEU A 151 -4.51 -11.58 -4.97
CA LEU A 151 -5.71 -12.40 -5.15
C LEU A 151 -5.42 -13.52 -6.14
N ASP A 152 -5.66 -14.76 -5.71
CA ASP A 152 -5.50 -15.95 -6.51
C ASP A 152 -6.70 -16.90 -6.33
N LYS A 153 -7.25 -17.36 -7.47
CA LYS A 153 -8.44 -18.22 -7.49
C LYS A 153 -8.21 -19.56 -6.81
N LYS A 154 -7.00 -20.11 -6.83
CA LYS A 154 -6.71 -21.39 -6.15
C LYS A 154 -6.64 -21.16 -4.65
N SER A 155 -5.98 -20.10 -4.20
CA SER A 155 -5.93 -19.71 -2.79
C SER A 155 -7.31 -19.46 -2.19
N MET A 156 -8.21 -18.77 -2.91
CA MET A 156 -9.59 -18.52 -2.44
C MET A 156 -10.46 -19.76 -2.26
N ARG A 157 -10.08 -20.95 -2.77
CA ARG A 157 -10.86 -22.18 -2.52
C ARG A 157 -10.95 -22.52 -1.04
N SER A 158 -9.97 -22.09 -0.25
CA SER A 158 -9.98 -22.25 1.20
C SER A 158 -11.02 -21.34 1.87
N ASN A 159 -11.39 -20.20 1.27
CA ASN A 159 -12.41 -19.28 1.78
C ASN A 159 -13.29 -18.73 0.63
N GLU A 160 -14.18 -19.57 0.09
CA GLU A 160 -14.94 -19.26 -1.14
C GLU A 160 -15.99 -18.14 -0.99
N ASN A 161 -16.31 -17.78 0.26
CA ASN A 161 -17.29 -16.73 0.59
C ASN A 161 -16.61 -15.46 1.09
N LEU A 162 -15.27 -15.38 1.05
CA LEU A 162 -14.52 -14.19 1.42
C LEU A 162 -15.05 -12.97 0.66
N LYS A 163 -15.39 -11.92 1.40
CA LYS A 163 -15.74 -10.62 0.82
C LYS A 163 -14.51 -9.74 0.72
N ILE A 164 -14.30 -9.17 -0.46
CA ILE A 164 -13.10 -8.41 -0.80
C ILE A 164 -13.51 -7.00 -1.20
N ALA A 165 -12.92 -6.00 -0.57
CA ALA A 165 -12.93 -4.63 -1.05
C ALA A 165 -11.51 -4.21 -1.43
N LEU A 166 -11.37 -3.46 -2.53
CA LEU A 166 -10.09 -2.98 -3.02
C LEU A 166 -10.11 -1.46 -3.20
N LEU A 167 -9.14 -0.77 -2.58
CA LEU A 167 -8.96 0.66 -2.72
C LEU A 167 -7.62 0.93 -3.42
N SER A 168 -7.69 1.45 -4.64
CA SER A 168 -6.51 1.69 -5.49
C SER A 168 -6.13 3.18 -5.49
N PRO A 169 -4.95 3.56 -4.96
CA PRO A 169 -4.42 4.89 -5.17
C PRO A 169 -4.23 5.13 -6.67
N ASP A 170 -4.69 6.28 -7.15
CA ASP A 170 -4.71 6.61 -8.57
C ASP A 170 -3.34 7.00 -9.13
N GLU A 171 -2.33 7.05 -8.27
CA GLU A 171 -0.93 7.20 -8.65
C GLU A 171 -0.06 6.07 -8.08
N GLY A 172 -0.65 5.01 -7.54
CA GLY A 172 0.09 3.92 -6.90
C GLY A 172 0.81 2.99 -7.89
N SER A 173 1.95 2.43 -7.47
CA SER A 173 2.72 1.48 -8.28
C SER A 173 1.96 0.19 -8.62
N GLN A 174 0.97 -0.18 -7.82
CA GLN A 174 0.14 -1.38 -8.00
C GLN A 174 -1.19 -1.09 -8.71
N TYR A 175 -1.39 0.11 -9.25
CA TYR A 175 -2.65 0.51 -9.88
C TYR A 175 -3.13 -0.55 -10.87
N TYR A 176 -2.30 -0.93 -11.84
CA TYR A 176 -2.71 -1.84 -12.93
C TYR A 176 -3.09 -3.23 -12.41
N LYS A 177 -2.40 -3.70 -11.37
CA LYS A 177 -2.72 -4.98 -10.71
C LYS A 177 -4.07 -4.92 -9.99
N LEU A 178 -4.36 -3.84 -9.25
CA LEU A 178 -5.65 -3.69 -8.58
C LEU A 178 -6.80 -3.50 -9.59
N ARG A 179 -6.56 -2.72 -10.66
CA ARG A 179 -7.49 -2.53 -11.79
C ARG A 179 -7.78 -3.86 -12.49
N SER A 180 -6.78 -4.74 -12.67
CA SER A 180 -6.98 -6.03 -13.32
C SER A 180 -7.83 -6.98 -12.47
N TYR A 181 -7.70 -6.93 -11.13
CA TYR A 181 -8.59 -7.66 -10.24
C TYR A 181 -10.04 -7.19 -10.33
N SER A 182 -10.29 -5.88 -10.42
CA SER A 182 -11.67 -5.38 -10.54
C SER A 182 -12.34 -5.75 -11.87
N ARG A 183 -11.56 -5.89 -12.93
CA ARG A 183 -12.02 -6.34 -14.25
C ARG A 183 -12.14 -7.87 -14.37
N ASN A 184 -11.60 -8.64 -13.43
CA ASN A 184 -11.59 -10.09 -13.47
C ASN A 184 -12.97 -10.69 -13.14
N TYR A 185 -13.64 -11.26 -14.15
CA TYR A 185 -14.93 -11.94 -13.99
C TYR A 185 -14.93 -13.05 -12.93
N GLY A 186 -13.80 -13.74 -12.74
CA GLY A 186 -13.64 -14.80 -11.76
C GLY A 186 -13.66 -14.32 -10.31
N LEU A 187 -13.49 -13.02 -10.06
CA LEU A 187 -13.52 -12.41 -8.73
C LEU A 187 -14.85 -11.75 -8.40
N ARG A 188 -15.77 -11.61 -9.36
CA ARG A 188 -17.03 -10.85 -9.18
C ARG A 188 -17.92 -11.33 -8.03
N LYS A 189 -17.85 -12.61 -7.66
CA LYS A 189 -18.60 -13.15 -6.51
C LYS A 189 -18.05 -12.59 -5.19
N ASN A 190 -16.73 -12.43 -5.09
CA ASN A 190 -16.02 -12.09 -3.86
C ASN A 190 -15.76 -10.58 -3.75
N LEU A 191 -15.51 -9.90 -4.87
CA LEU A 191 -15.23 -8.47 -4.91
C LEU A 191 -16.54 -7.67 -4.74
N VAL A 192 -16.77 -7.19 -3.52
CA VAL A 192 -17.97 -6.43 -3.15
C VAL A 192 -17.81 -4.92 -3.34
N SER A 193 -16.58 -4.42 -3.38
CA SER A 193 -16.28 -3.01 -3.64
C SER A 193 -14.91 -2.84 -4.32
N TYR A 194 -14.84 -1.88 -5.25
CA TYR A 194 -13.58 -1.41 -5.84
C TYR A 194 -13.69 0.09 -6.10
N HIS A 195 -12.71 0.85 -5.60
CA HIS A 195 -12.61 2.27 -5.85
C HIS A 195 -11.18 2.70 -6.12
N THR A 196 -11.02 3.67 -7.02
CA THR A 196 -9.79 4.45 -7.14
C THR A 196 -9.90 5.73 -6.33
N TYR A 197 -8.82 6.18 -5.72
CA TYR A 197 -8.78 7.43 -4.94
C TYR A 197 -7.51 8.22 -5.22
N ASP A 198 -7.56 9.53 -4.98
CA ASP A 198 -6.47 10.46 -5.29
C ASP A 198 -5.20 10.23 -4.44
N GLY A 199 -4.04 10.22 -5.10
CA GLY A 199 -2.72 10.20 -4.47
C GLY A 199 -2.13 8.80 -4.29
N VAL A 200 -1.26 8.65 -3.27
CA VAL A 200 -0.56 7.39 -2.95
C VAL A 200 -0.75 6.89 -1.53
N ASP A 201 -1.02 7.76 -0.57
CA ASP A 201 -1.15 7.41 0.86
C ASP A 201 -2.56 6.86 1.16
N TRP A 202 -2.97 6.84 2.43
CA TRP A 202 -4.29 6.43 2.86
C TRP A 202 -5.43 7.18 2.14
N PRO A 203 -6.49 6.46 1.70
CA PRO A 203 -7.69 7.09 1.20
C PRO A 203 -8.42 7.84 2.31
N SER A 204 -9.23 8.84 1.94
CA SER A 204 -10.12 9.49 2.89
C SER A 204 -11.13 8.51 3.50
N ALA A 205 -11.55 8.78 4.74
CA ALA A 205 -12.43 7.92 5.53
C ALA A 205 -13.78 7.54 4.87
N GLY A 206 -14.23 8.27 3.85
CA GLY A 206 -15.43 7.90 3.10
C GLY A 206 -15.26 6.63 2.26
N TYR A 207 -14.08 6.41 1.67
CA TYR A 207 -13.80 5.20 0.89
C TYR A 207 -13.68 3.96 1.77
N THR A 208 -13.02 4.08 2.92
CA THR A 208 -12.90 2.98 3.90
C THR A 208 -14.24 2.67 4.55
N ALA A 209 -15.09 3.67 4.82
CA ALA A 209 -16.45 3.47 5.29
C ALA A 209 -17.31 2.72 4.26
N GLU A 210 -17.23 3.11 2.99
CA GLU A 210 -17.91 2.42 1.90
C GLU A 210 -17.44 0.95 1.81
N ALA A 211 -16.13 0.72 1.80
CA ALA A 211 -15.53 -0.61 1.71
C ALA A 211 -15.95 -1.51 2.88
N LEU A 212 -15.91 -0.98 4.11
CA LEU A 212 -16.29 -1.72 5.31
C LEU A 212 -17.78 -2.07 5.30
N THR A 213 -18.65 -1.11 4.96
CA THR A 213 -20.09 -1.38 4.86
C THR A 213 -20.40 -2.35 3.72
N ALA A 214 -19.70 -2.30 2.59
CA ALA A 214 -19.85 -3.28 1.51
C ALA A 214 -19.51 -4.71 1.95
N ILE A 215 -18.49 -4.88 2.79
CA ILE A 215 -18.17 -6.19 3.40
C ILE A 215 -19.28 -6.61 4.36
N LEU A 216 -19.76 -5.71 5.22
CA LEU A 216 -20.70 -6.07 6.28
C LEU A 216 -22.16 -6.21 5.82
N ILE A 217 -22.53 -5.70 4.65
CA ILE A 217 -23.85 -5.92 4.07
C ILE A 217 -24.05 -7.41 3.77
N ASP A 218 -25.09 -7.97 4.37
CA ASP A 218 -25.55 -9.35 4.20
C ASP A 218 -27.09 -9.40 4.22
N GLU A 219 -27.66 -10.61 4.11
CA GLU A 219 -29.11 -10.82 4.10
C GLU A 219 -29.78 -10.40 5.42
N THR A 220 -29.02 -10.32 6.52
CA THR A 220 -29.52 -9.96 7.86
C THR A 220 -29.46 -8.46 8.13
N THR A 221 -28.78 -7.69 7.28
CA THR A 221 -28.69 -6.23 7.42
C THR A 221 -30.09 -5.64 7.30
N SER A 222 -30.58 -4.91 8.31
CA SER A 222 -31.91 -4.29 8.27
C SER A 222 -31.97 -3.15 7.25
N ASP A 223 -33.17 -2.83 6.74
CA ASP A 223 -33.34 -1.71 5.81
C ASP A 223 -32.97 -0.36 6.46
N GLU A 224 -33.18 -0.20 7.77
CA GLU A 224 -32.75 0.98 8.52
C GLU A 224 -31.23 1.13 8.55
N LYS A 225 -30.49 0.05 8.85
CA LYS A 225 -29.01 0.05 8.80
C LYS A 225 -28.52 0.28 7.37
N LEU A 226 -29.16 -0.36 6.39
CA LEU A 226 -28.80 -0.18 4.98
C LEU A 226 -29.01 1.28 4.53
N GLN A 227 -30.11 1.91 4.96
CA GLN A 227 -30.40 3.31 4.69
C GLN A 227 -29.37 4.23 5.32
N SER A 228 -28.89 3.94 6.54
CA SER A 228 -27.84 4.75 7.17
C SER A 228 -26.50 4.66 6.41
N TYR A 229 -26.15 3.47 5.90
CA TYR A 229 -24.97 3.28 5.05
C TYR A 229 -25.10 4.07 3.74
N TYR A 230 -26.24 3.97 3.06
CA TYR A 230 -26.52 4.73 1.85
C TYR A 230 -26.43 6.24 2.08
N ASN A 231 -27.01 6.74 3.17
CA ASN A 231 -26.96 8.16 3.50
C ASN A 231 -25.53 8.65 3.72
N SER A 232 -24.68 7.86 4.40
CA SER A 232 -23.27 8.17 4.60
C SER A 232 -22.49 8.20 3.28
N ASP A 233 -22.62 7.15 2.46
CA ASP A 233 -21.93 7.08 1.17
C ASP A 233 -22.37 8.23 0.25
N LEU A 234 -23.67 8.52 0.20
CA LEU A 234 -24.21 9.62 -0.59
C LEU A 234 -23.71 10.99 -0.08
N ALA A 235 -23.57 11.18 1.23
CA ALA A 235 -23.01 12.40 1.80
C ALA A 235 -21.53 12.58 1.42
N PHE A 236 -20.76 11.50 1.35
CA PHE A 236 -19.39 11.52 0.86
C PHE A 236 -19.34 11.90 -0.64
N GLY A 237 -20.20 11.30 -1.48
CA GLY A 237 -20.34 11.69 -2.89
C GLY A 237 -20.76 13.16 -3.07
N LYS A 238 -21.68 13.66 -2.24
CA LYS A 238 -22.07 15.09 -2.20
C LYS A 238 -20.89 15.99 -1.82
N THR A 239 -19.97 15.50 -0.99
CA THR A 239 -18.76 16.24 -0.59
C THR A 239 -17.79 16.37 -1.76
N MET A 240 -17.52 15.28 -2.49
CA MET A 240 -16.70 15.33 -3.71
C MET A 240 -17.31 16.27 -4.77
N TYR A 241 -18.63 16.18 -4.97
CA TYR A 241 -19.35 17.08 -5.87
C TYR A 241 -19.16 18.57 -5.49
N ARG A 242 -19.24 18.91 -4.19
CA ARG A 242 -19.03 20.29 -3.70
C ARG A 242 -17.59 20.77 -3.89
N LYS A 243 -16.62 19.87 -3.77
CA LYS A 243 -15.20 20.13 -4.08
C LYS A 243 -14.92 20.22 -5.59
N GLN A 244 -15.94 20.01 -6.43
CA GLN A 244 -15.82 19.94 -7.88
C GLN A 244 -14.89 18.80 -8.35
N GLU A 245 -14.79 17.69 -7.61
CA GLU A 245 -14.04 16.50 -7.99
C GLU A 245 -14.89 15.65 -8.95
N GLY A 246 -15.15 16.17 -10.15
CA GLY A 246 -16.24 15.67 -11.00
C GLY A 246 -16.08 14.21 -11.46
N LEU A 247 -14.86 13.78 -11.80
CA LEU A 247 -14.61 12.43 -12.30
C LEU A 247 -14.64 11.42 -11.14
N GLU A 248 -13.97 11.74 -10.05
CA GLU A 248 -13.90 10.96 -8.82
C GLU A 248 -15.27 10.81 -8.17
N ALA A 249 -16.04 11.90 -8.09
CA ALA A 249 -17.42 11.89 -7.63
C ALA A 249 -18.30 11.01 -8.51
N TYR A 250 -18.13 11.08 -9.83
CA TYR A 250 -18.91 10.24 -10.74
C TYR A 250 -18.60 8.77 -10.54
N ASP A 251 -17.31 8.41 -10.53
CA ASP A 251 -16.86 7.04 -10.36
C ASP A 251 -17.38 6.46 -9.03
N PHE A 252 -17.21 7.17 -7.92
CA PHE A 252 -17.72 6.76 -6.60
C PHE A 252 -19.25 6.65 -6.58
N VAL A 253 -19.97 7.72 -6.92
CA VAL A 253 -21.44 7.75 -6.80
C VAL A 253 -22.10 6.73 -7.72
N SER A 254 -21.49 6.40 -8.86
CA SER A 254 -22.04 5.44 -9.81
C SER A 254 -22.11 4.01 -9.25
N THR A 255 -21.17 3.59 -8.41
CA THR A 255 -21.13 2.24 -7.83
C THR A 255 -22.21 2.02 -6.76
N LEU A 256 -22.66 3.09 -6.10
CA LEU A 256 -23.70 3.01 -5.05
C LEU A 256 -24.99 2.36 -5.55
N LYS A 257 -25.27 2.48 -6.85
CA LYS A 257 -26.39 1.78 -7.48
C LYS A 257 -26.29 0.26 -7.29
N ASP A 258 -25.13 -0.33 -7.53
CA ASP A 258 -24.97 -1.78 -7.48
C ASP A 258 -25.05 -2.30 -6.05
N LYS A 259 -24.60 -1.49 -5.08
CA LYS A 259 -24.68 -1.76 -3.64
C LYS A 259 -26.10 -1.69 -3.06
N TYR A 260 -26.88 -0.66 -3.42
CA TYR A 260 -28.14 -0.35 -2.71
C TYR A 260 -29.44 -0.59 -3.49
N LYS A 261 -29.43 -0.51 -4.83
CA LYS A 261 -30.66 -0.47 -5.66
C LYS A 261 -31.60 -1.67 -5.45
N LYS A 262 -31.07 -2.83 -5.06
CA LYS A 262 -31.89 -4.04 -4.86
C LYS A 262 -32.85 -3.93 -3.68
N ARG A 263 -32.57 -3.07 -2.71
CA ARG A 263 -33.30 -2.99 -1.44
C ARG A 263 -33.78 -1.58 -1.08
N LEU A 264 -33.15 -0.53 -1.62
CA LEU A 264 -33.48 0.85 -1.32
C LEU A 264 -33.90 1.64 -2.57
N ASP A 265 -34.65 2.72 -2.34
CA ASP A 265 -34.80 3.79 -3.32
C ASP A 265 -33.51 4.62 -3.40
N ILE A 266 -33.06 4.87 -4.63
CA ILE A 266 -31.80 5.54 -4.95
C ILE A 266 -32.00 6.78 -5.82
N ASP A 267 -33.18 7.40 -5.79
CA ASP A 267 -33.47 8.59 -6.59
C ASP A 267 -32.54 9.76 -6.28
N GLU A 268 -32.16 9.98 -5.02
CA GLU A 268 -31.16 11.01 -4.68
C GLU A 268 -29.79 10.74 -5.34
N GLN A 269 -29.37 9.48 -5.41
CA GLN A 269 -28.14 9.09 -6.09
C GLN A 269 -28.21 9.38 -7.59
N LYS A 270 -29.35 9.09 -8.23
CA LYS A 270 -29.55 9.39 -9.66
C LYS A 270 -29.51 10.90 -9.92
N GLU A 271 -30.14 11.69 -9.06
CA GLU A 271 -30.10 13.16 -9.16
C GLU A 271 -28.70 13.71 -8.94
N LEU A 272 -27.96 13.18 -7.95
CA LEU A 272 -26.56 13.55 -7.74
C LEU A 272 -25.70 13.25 -8.97
N LEU A 273 -25.85 12.06 -9.59
CA LEU A 273 -25.16 11.73 -10.84
C LEU A 273 -25.49 12.70 -11.97
N LYS A 274 -26.76 13.10 -12.12
CA LYS A 274 -27.16 14.10 -13.14
C LYS A 274 -26.46 15.44 -12.90
N ASN A 275 -26.33 15.85 -11.64
CA ASN A 275 -25.67 17.09 -11.27
C ASN A 275 -24.15 17.03 -11.49
N ILE A 276 -23.50 15.92 -11.11
CA ILE A 276 -22.08 15.68 -11.40
C ILE A 276 -21.81 15.76 -12.91
N LYS A 277 -22.66 15.13 -13.74
CA LYS A 277 -22.52 15.17 -15.21
C LYS A 277 -22.61 16.58 -15.81
N ARG A 278 -23.23 17.53 -15.11
CA ARG A 278 -23.36 18.93 -15.54
C ARG A 278 -22.14 19.78 -15.20
N LEU A 279 -21.28 19.30 -14.29
CA LEU A 279 -20.03 20.00 -13.98
C LEU A 279 -19.19 20.17 -15.24
N LYS A 280 -18.63 21.37 -15.42
CA LYS A 280 -17.84 21.72 -16.62
C LYS A 280 -16.60 20.83 -16.72
N ASN A 281 -15.90 20.65 -15.60
CA ASN A 281 -14.68 19.86 -15.52
C ASN A 281 -14.94 18.35 -15.65
N TYR A 282 -16.10 17.82 -15.25
CA TYR A 282 -16.42 16.40 -15.46
C TYR A 282 -16.36 16.01 -16.94
N ARG A 283 -17.02 16.77 -17.82
CA ARG A 283 -17.07 16.43 -19.25
C ARG A 283 -15.68 16.45 -19.89
N SER A 284 -14.91 17.51 -19.65
CA SER A 284 -13.53 17.59 -20.17
C SER A 284 -12.64 16.48 -19.60
N ASN A 285 -12.74 16.20 -18.31
CA ASN A 285 -11.91 15.19 -17.65
C ASN A 285 -12.27 13.78 -18.12
N ARG A 286 -13.56 13.47 -18.28
CA ARG A 286 -14.02 12.16 -18.79
C ARG A 286 -13.49 11.87 -20.19
N ASP A 287 -13.54 12.86 -21.08
CA ASP A 287 -13.12 12.67 -22.47
C ASP A 287 -11.60 12.46 -22.54
N LEU A 288 -10.83 13.25 -21.78
CA LEU A 288 -9.38 13.05 -21.63
C LEU A 288 -9.06 11.68 -20.99
N TYR A 289 -9.75 11.32 -19.91
CA TYR A 289 -9.56 10.03 -19.24
C TYR A 289 -9.80 8.86 -20.20
N THR A 290 -10.84 8.93 -21.03
CA THR A 290 -11.15 7.89 -22.02
C THR A 290 -10.03 7.74 -23.05
N ILE A 291 -9.45 8.85 -23.52
CA ILE A 291 -8.36 8.84 -24.49
C ILE A 291 -7.07 8.27 -23.88
N TYR A 292 -6.70 8.71 -22.68
CA TYR A 292 -5.42 8.31 -22.07
C TYR A 292 -5.46 6.92 -21.42
N SER A 293 -6.57 6.52 -20.81
CA SER A 293 -6.63 5.25 -20.05
C SER A 293 -6.43 4.00 -20.92
N TYR A 294 -6.87 4.02 -22.18
CA TYR A 294 -6.65 2.89 -23.08
C TYR A 294 -5.19 2.78 -23.54
N GLY A 295 -4.58 3.90 -23.96
CA GLY A 295 -3.17 3.92 -24.33
C GLY A 295 -2.26 3.59 -23.15
N GLU A 296 -2.62 4.06 -21.96
CA GLU A 296 -1.95 3.72 -20.71
C GLU A 296 -1.96 2.21 -20.42
N ASP A 297 -3.12 1.54 -20.52
CA ASP A 297 -3.22 0.11 -20.26
C ASP A 297 -2.34 -0.69 -21.25
N LEU A 298 -2.30 -0.29 -22.53
CA LEU A 298 -1.43 -0.91 -23.54
C LEU A 298 0.06 -0.71 -23.23
N MET A 299 0.47 0.49 -22.83
CA MET A 299 1.86 0.76 -22.45
C MET A 299 2.27 -0.05 -21.22
N ALA A 300 1.38 -0.21 -20.23
CA ALA A 300 1.66 -1.03 -19.06
C ALA A 300 1.89 -2.50 -19.43
N GLU A 301 1.08 -3.04 -20.36
CA GLU A 301 1.27 -4.41 -20.88
C GLU A 301 2.58 -4.57 -21.65
N GLU A 302 2.92 -3.60 -22.52
CA GLU A 302 4.19 -3.57 -23.26
C GLU A 302 5.39 -3.51 -22.33
N PHE A 303 5.36 -2.62 -21.33
CA PHE A 303 6.42 -2.53 -20.33
C PHE A 303 6.56 -3.83 -19.54
N GLN A 304 5.46 -4.45 -19.12
CA GLN A 304 5.53 -5.72 -18.39
C GLN A 304 6.20 -6.82 -19.21
N TYR A 305 5.85 -6.91 -20.50
CA TYR A 305 6.44 -7.87 -21.43
C TYR A 305 7.93 -7.60 -21.63
N ASN A 306 8.31 -6.36 -21.99
CA ASN A 306 9.69 -6.01 -22.27
C ASN A 306 10.60 -6.16 -21.05
N ILE A 307 10.14 -5.78 -19.83
CA ILE A 307 10.94 -5.98 -18.60
C ILE A 307 11.28 -7.45 -18.44
N ARG A 308 10.29 -8.34 -18.61
CA ARG A 308 10.49 -9.78 -18.46
C ARG A 308 11.45 -10.32 -19.51
N GLU A 309 11.25 -9.98 -20.78
CA GLU A 309 12.08 -10.48 -21.87
C GLU A 309 13.51 -9.96 -21.77
N ASP A 310 13.70 -8.67 -21.54
CA ASP A 310 15.02 -8.05 -21.49
C ASP A 310 15.84 -8.54 -20.30
N MET A 311 15.21 -8.67 -19.12
CA MET A 311 15.90 -9.15 -17.92
C MET A 311 16.24 -10.64 -17.99
N ASN A 312 15.37 -11.47 -18.57
CA ASN A 312 15.64 -12.90 -18.73
C ASN A 312 16.70 -13.18 -19.81
N ASN A 313 16.77 -12.37 -20.86
CA ASN A 313 17.69 -12.61 -21.97
C ASN A 313 18.91 -11.67 -21.98
N SER A 314 19.01 -10.76 -21.01
CA SER A 314 20.11 -9.79 -20.87
C SER A 314 20.27 -8.91 -22.12
N TYR A 315 19.16 -8.37 -22.65
CA TYR A 315 19.17 -7.56 -23.88
C TYR A 315 19.69 -6.13 -23.64
N PHE A 316 20.99 -5.98 -23.38
CA PHE A 316 21.65 -4.68 -23.14
C PHE A 316 21.39 -3.62 -24.22
N ASN A 317 21.19 -4.03 -25.48
CA ASN A 317 20.86 -3.12 -26.58
C ASN A 317 19.53 -2.36 -26.37
N ASN A 318 18.63 -2.88 -25.51
CA ASN A 318 17.34 -2.26 -25.22
C ASN A 318 17.42 -1.20 -24.11
N LEU A 319 18.56 -1.05 -23.42
CA LEU A 319 18.72 -0.03 -22.37
C LEU A 319 18.52 1.40 -22.91
N GLY A 320 18.92 1.68 -24.16
CA GLY A 320 18.68 2.97 -24.80
C GLY A 320 17.18 3.26 -24.99
N TRP A 321 16.39 2.24 -25.33
CA TRP A 321 14.93 2.36 -25.41
C TRP A 321 14.32 2.62 -24.03
N TRP A 322 14.75 1.89 -22.99
CA TRP A 322 14.30 2.14 -21.62
C TRP A 322 14.60 3.55 -21.13
N SER A 323 15.81 4.07 -21.41
CA SER A 323 16.16 5.45 -21.08
C SER A 323 15.19 6.42 -21.72
N TYR A 324 14.97 6.28 -23.03
CA TYR A 324 14.02 7.10 -23.76
C TYR A 324 12.60 7.03 -23.18
N GLN A 325 12.12 5.84 -22.83
CA GLN A 325 10.79 5.69 -22.22
C GLN A 325 10.69 6.40 -20.87
N MET A 326 11.71 6.31 -20.01
CA MET A 326 11.70 6.98 -18.71
C MET A 326 11.77 8.50 -18.86
N ASP A 327 12.59 9.00 -19.78
CA ASP A 327 12.69 10.43 -20.08
C ASP A 327 11.36 11.00 -20.61
N GLU A 328 10.67 10.27 -21.51
CA GLU A 328 9.33 10.65 -22.00
C GLU A 328 8.30 10.72 -20.86
N LEU A 329 8.33 9.77 -19.92
CA LEU A 329 7.45 9.81 -18.76
C LEU A 329 7.75 11.00 -17.86
N ASP A 330 9.04 11.31 -17.62
CA ASP A 330 9.44 12.46 -16.80
C ASP A 330 9.06 13.79 -17.43
N MET A 331 9.29 13.96 -18.74
CA MET A 331 8.80 15.12 -19.47
C MET A 331 7.28 15.28 -19.34
N GLN A 332 6.52 14.17 -19.36
CA GLN A 332 5.07 14.23 -19.19
C GLN A 332 4.65 14.59 -17.76
N ILE A 333 5.38 14.12 -16.74
CA ILE A 333 5.12 14.41 -15.32
C ILE A 333 5.40 15.89 -15.00
N ASP A 334 6.50 16.43 -15.53
CA ASP A 334 7.00 17.77 -15.21
C ASP A 334 6.32 18.88 -16.01
N SER A 335 5.75 18.56 -17.18
CA SER A 335 5.06 19.54 -18.01
C SER A 335 3.83 20.14 -17.31
N THR A 336 3.85 21.45 -17.12
CA THR A 336 2.72 22.24 -16.62
C THR A 336 1.59 22.40 -17.62
N ASP A 337 1.87 22.16 -18.90
CA ASP A 337 0.91 22.26 -20.01
C ASP A 337 0.04 21.00 -20.14
N ASN A 338 0.48 19.88 -19.57
CA ASN A 338 -0.27 18.64 -19.59
C ASN A 338 -1.46 18.69 -18.64
N ALA A 339 -2.61 18.20 -19.12
CA ALA A 339 -3.75 17.94 -18.26
C ALA A 339 -3.36 16.99 -17.11
N ILE A 340 -3.90 17.24 -15.91
CA ILE A 340 -3.58 16.46 -14.70
C ILE A 340 -3.73 14.94 -14.91
N ILE A 341 -4.70 14.51 -15.70
CA ILE A 341 -4.94 13.10 -16.04
C ILE A 341 -3.75 12.48 -16.78
N LYS A 342 -3.14 13.22 -17.72
CA LYS A 342 -1.96 12.76 -18.46
C LYS A 342 -0.75 12.66 -17.54
N ARG A 343 -0.54 13.66 -16.67
CA ARG A 343 0.55 13.67 -15.69
C ARG A 343 0.45 12.47 -14.73
N LYS A 344 -0.75 12.23 -14.18
CA LYS A 344 -1.02 11.06 -13.33
C LYS A 344 -0.81 9.74 -14.06
N SER A 345 -1.18 9.68 -15.34
CA SER A 345 -0.94 8.50 -16.15
C SER A 345 0.54 8.18 -16.33
N ALA A 346 1.34 9.18 -16.69
CA ALA A 346 2.79 9.04 -16.79
C ALA A 346 3.42 8.62 -15.44
N MET A 347 2.96 9.21 -14.33
CA MET A 347 3.42 8.85 -12.99
C MET A 347 3.07 7.41 -12.59
N ARG A 348 1.86 6.93 -12.93
CA ARG A 348 1.49 5.52 -12.74
C ARG A 348 2.37 4.58 -13.53
N LEU A 349 2.61 4.87 -14.81
CA LEU A 349 3.48 4.06 -15.67
C LEU A 349 4.91 4.01 -15.12
N LYS A 350 5.48 5.16 -14.72
CA LYS A 350 6.83 5.22 -14.15
C LYS A 350 6.94 4.38 -12.87
N ARG A 351 6.00 4.57 -11.93
CA ARG A 351 5.95 3.81 -10.67
C ARG A 351 5.71 2.32 -10.89
N PHE A 352 4.92 1.97 -11.91
CA PHE A 352 4.70 0.59 -12.32
C PHE A 352 5.99 -0.06 -12.82
N VAL A 353 6.70 0.59 -13.75
CA VAL A 353 7.99 0.10 -14.28
C VAL A 353 8.99 -0.10 -13.15
N GLN A 354 9.14 0.88 -12.26
CA GLN A 354 10.01 0.77 -11.09
C GLN A 354 9.66 -0.45 -10.22
N SER A 355 8.37 -0.65 -9.92
CA SER A 355 7.94 -1.79 -9.11
C SER A 355 8.11 -3.14 -9.82
N GLU A 356 7.88 -3.19 -11.13
CA GLU A 356 7.96 -4.45 -11.89
C GLU A 356 9.41 -4.88 -12.06
N VAL A 357 10.33 -3.94 -12.31
CA VAL A 357 11.78 -4.22 -12.36
C VAL A 357 12.27 -4.78 -11.02
N GLU A 358 11.87 -4.20 -9.89
CA GLU A 358 12.21 -4.72 -8.55
C GLU A 358 11.63 -6.13 -8.30
N LEU A 359 10.41 -6.38 -8.76
CA LEU A 359 9.79 -7.70 -8.67
C LEU A 359 10.56 -8.74 -9.48
N GLN A 360 10.87 -8.44 -10.74
CA GLN A 360 11.61 -9.36 -11.62
C GLN A 360 13.04 -9.60 -11.11
N TYR A 361 13.70 -8.58 -10.55
CA TYR A 361 15.00 -8.77 -9.91
C TYR A 361 14.95 -9.78 -8.76
N LYS A 362 13.96 -9.66 -7.86
CA LYS A 362 13.76 -10.64 -6.78
C LYS A 362 13.46 -12.05 -7.31
N ILE A 363 12.78 -12.17 -8.45
CA ILE A 363 12.54 -13.46 -9.11
C ILE A 363 13.86 -14.05 -9.64
N LEU A 364 14.70 -13.24 -10.29
CA LEU A 364 16.02 -13.67 -10.78
C LEU A 364 16.94 -14.14 -9.65
N GLN A 365 16.99 -13.39 -8.55
CA GLN A 365 17.79 -13.77 -7.37
C GLN A 365 17.42 -15.15 -6.82
N ARG A 366 16.15 -15.58 -6.97
CA ARG A 366 15.67 -16.89 -6.53
C ARG A 366 15.92 -18.02 -7.53
N LYS A 367 16.37 -17.73 -8.75
CA LYS A 367 16.41 -18.67 -9.88
C LYS A 367 17.81 -19.12 -10.31
N ASP A 368 18.85 -18.96 -9.49
CA ASP A 368 20.24 -19.23 -9.91
C ASP A 368 20.58 -18.53 -11.24
N ALA A 369 20.22 -17.25 -11.32
CA ALA A 369 20.39 -16.44 -12.52
C ALA A 369 21.87 -16.25 -12.88
N LYS A 370 22.14 -16.14 -14.19
CA LYS A 370 23.47 -15.83 -14.72
C LYS A 370 23.91 -14.42 -14.30
N ILE A 371 25.23 -14.20 -14.26
CA ILE A 371 25.81 -12.91 -13.86
C ILE A 371 25.31 -11.79 -14.78
N GLU A 372 25.22 -12.04 -16.08
CA GLU A 372 24.77 -11.09 -17.09
C GLU A 372 23.29 -10.70 -16.89
N GLN A 373 22.45 -11.63 -16.44
CA GLN A 373 21.05 -11.35 -16.10
C GLN A 373 20.95 -10.44 -14.86
N LEU A 374 21.75 -10.74 -13.83
CA LEU A 374 21.81 -9.92 -12.62
C LEU A 374 22.41 -8.54 -12.89
N LEU A 375 23.42 -8.45 -13.76
CA LEU A 375 24.04 -7.19 -14.15
C LEU A 375 23.03 -6.36 -14.93
N PHE A 376 22.43 -6.90 -16.00
CA PHE A 376 21.39 -6.22 -16.76
C PHE A 376 20.26 -5.72 -15.85
N ALA A 377 19.78 -6.58 -14.95
CA ALA A 377 18.72 -6.24 -14.01
C ALA A 377 19.09 -5.04 -13.13
N ASN A 378 20.31 -5.00 -12.58
CA ASN A 378 20.75 -3.89 -11.75
C ASN A 378 20.98 -2.60 -12.55
N VAL A 379 21.48 -2.69 -13.78
CA VAL A 379 21.58 -1.53 -14.68
C VAL A 379 20.18 -0.96 -14.97
N LEU A 380 19.21 -1.82 -15.29
CA LEU A 380 17.83 -1.39 -15.51
C LEU A 380 17.21 -0.78 -14.25
N ARG A 381 17.45 -1.38 -13.06
CA ARG A 381 17.00 -0.83 -11.76
C ARG A 381 17.52 0.59 -11.52
N SER A 382 18.81 0.85 -11.78
CA SER A 382 19.39 2.19 -11.67
C SER A 382 18.87 3.15 -12.73
N LEU A 383 18.57 2.67 -13.93
CA LEU A 383 18.04 3.50 -15.02
C LEU A 383 16.61 3.97 -14.71
N VAL A 384 15.72 3.06 -14.30
CA VAL A 384 14.32 3.40 -14.00
C VAL A 384 14.15 4.11 -12.65
N ASN A 385 15.14 3.97 -11.76
CA ASN A 385 15.22 4.68 -10.49
C ASN A 385 16.67 5.12 -10.21
N PRO A 386 17.06 6.33 -10.65
CA PRO A 386 18.41 6.87 -10.45
C PRO A 386 18.84 7.06 -9.00
N ASN A 387 17.93 6.98 -8.03
CA ASN A 387 18.26 7.05 -6.60
C ASN A 387 18.46 5.66 -5.96
N ASN A 388 18.41 4.58 -6.75
CA ASN A 388 18.56 3.22 -6.25
C ASN A 388 20.03 2.86 -5.98
N GLN A 389 20.52 3.25 -4.82
CA GLN A 389 21.91 3.04 -4.40
C GLN A 389 22.29 1.55 -4.32
N ASP A 390 21.37 0.67 -3.90
CA ASP A 390 21.61 -0.78 -3.91
C ASP A 390 21.88 -1.28 -5.33
N ALA A 391 21.07 -0.88 -6.32
CA ALA A 391 21.29 -1.28 -7.70
C ALA A 391 22.68 -0.91 -8.21
N PHE A 392 23.17 0.31 -7.92
CA PHE A 392 24.54 0.69 -8.28
C PHE A 392 25.59 -0.15 -7.56
N ILE A 393 25.45 -0.38 -6.24
CA ILE A 393 26.38 -1.22 -5.47
C ILE A 393 26.46 -2.63 -6.08
N GLN A 394 25.32 -3.21 -6.47
CA GLN A 394 25.28 -4.52 -7.13
C GLN A 394 25.94 -4.46 -8.51
N SER A 395 25.70 -3.42 -9.32
CA SER A 395 26.35 -3.23 -10.63
C SER A 395 27.87 -3.10 -10.52
N ILE A 396 28.39 -2.36 -9.52
CA ILE A 396 29.83 -2.24 -9.24
C ILE A 396 30.43 -3.62 -8.93
N SER A 397 29.79 -4.37 -8.01
CA SER A 397 30.20 -5.71 -7.58
C SER A 397 30.22 -6.71 -8.75
N LEU A 398 29.15 -6.75 -9.56
CA LEU A 398 29.01 -7.67 -10.68
C LEU A 398 29.99 -7.33 -11.82
N SER A 399 30.17 -6.05 -12.14
CA SER A 399 31.15 -5.62 -13.16
C SER A 399 32.58 -5.98 -12.74
N ALA A 400 32.90 -5.78 -11.46
CA ALA A 400 34.23 -6.12 -10.92
C ALA A 400 34.49 -7.62 -10.96
N ARG A 401 33.44 -8.43 -10.71
CA ARG A 401 33.51 -9.89 -10.81
C ARG A 401 33.81 -10.37 -12.22
N GLU A 402 33.27 -9.71 -13.24
CA GLU A 402 33.55 -10.00 -14.66
C GLU A 402 34.89 -9.40 -15.14
N GLY A 403 35.57 -8.61 -14.29
CA GLY A 403 36.84 -7.97 -14.63
C GLY A 403 36.69 -6.68 -15.46
N ASP A 404 35.48 -6.14 -15.59
CA ASP A 404 35.24 -4.87 -16.29
C ASP A 404 35.51 -3.69 -15.36
N VAL A 405 36.78 -3.30 -15.27
CA VAL A 405 37.24 -2.18 -14.44
C VAL A 405 36.58 -0.86 -14.84
N ASN A 406 36.36 -0.64 -16.14
CA ASN A 406 35.78 0.61 -16.62
C ASN A 406 34.32 0.74 -16.17
N ALA A 407 33.52 -0.32 -16.33
CA ALA A 407 32.14 -0.34 -15.84
C ALA A 407 32.08 -0.21 -14.31
N THR A 408 32.99 -0.88 -13.59
CA THR A 408 33.11 -0.74 -12.13
C THR A 408 33.34 0.71 -11.69
N LEU A 409 34.28 1.43 -12.32
CA LEU A 409 34.57 2.83 -12.00
C LEU A 409 33.42 3.77 -12.41
N PHE A 410 32.79 3.51 -13.56
CA PHE A 410 31.62 4.25 -14.01
C PHE A 410 30.48 4.18 -12.99
N TYR A 411 30.07 2.98 -12.57
CA TYR A 411 28.97 2.83 -11.61
C TYR A 411 29.33 3.34 -10.20
N LEU A 412 30.62 3.35 -9.82
CA LEU A 412 31.07 4.01 -8.59
C LEU A 412 30.80 5.51 -8.64
N GLU A 413 31.14 6.15 -9.75
CA GLU A 413 30.89 7.58 -9.90
C GLU A 413 29.39 7.89 -9.92
N GLU A 414 28.60 7.11 -10.65
CA GLU A 414 27.13 7.27 -10.68
C GLU A 414 26.51 7.07 -9.29
N LEU A 415 26.98 6.10 -8.49
CA LEU A 415 26.55 5.94 -7.10
C LEU A 415 26.85 7.20 -6.26
N LEU A 416 28.03 7.80 -6.41
CA LEU A 416 28.41 9.00 -5.66
C LEU A 416 27.59 10.23 -6.07
N LYS A 417 27.22 10.35 -7.36
CA LYS A 417 26.31 11.40 -7.85
C LYS A 417 24.93 11.34 -7.18
N THR A 418 24.49 10.17 -6.68
CA THR A 418 23.25 10.06 -5.89
C THR A 418 23.35 10.68 -4.48
N GLY A 419 24.54 11.11 -4.06
CA GLY A 419 24.80 11.58 -2.69
C GLY A 419 25.13 10.47 -1.70
N TYR A 420 25.58 9.30 -2.17
CA TYR A 420 26.01 8.20 -1.30
C TYR A 420 27.26 8.58 -0.49
N THR A 421 27.20 8.41 0.83
CA THR A 421 28.25 8.91 1.76
C THR A 421 28.86 7.84 2.66
N ASP A 422 28.39 6.59 2.63
CA ASP A 422 28.95 5.51 3.44
C ASP A 422 30.31 5.06 2.91
N TYR A 423 31.34 5.78 3.35
CA TYR A 423 32.72 5.59 2.99
C TYR A 423 33.22 4.16 3.27
N GLU A 424 32.85 3.57 4.40
CA GLU A 424 33.33 2.24 4.77
C GLU A 424 32.69 1.15 3.90
N ALA A 425 31.43 1.32 3.52
CA ALA A 425 30.75 0.41 2.62
C ALA A 425 31.39 0.39 1.22
N LEU A 426 31.84 1.53 0.68
CA LEU A 426 32.50 1.59 -0.63
C LEU A 426 33.72 0.66 -0.73
N TYR A 427 34.55 0.60 0.31
CA TYR A 427 35.74 -0.28 0.33
C TYR A 427 35.42 -1.73 0.72
N LYS A 428 34.15 -2.06 0.98
CA LYS A 428 33.67 -3.41 1.31
C LYS A 428 32.81 -4.04 0.22
N ILE A 429 32.58 -3.34 -0.90
CA ILE A 429 31.83 -3.88 -2.03
C ILE A 429 32.51 -5.17 -2.53
N PRO A 430 31.80 -6.31 -2.65
CA PRO A 430 32.38 -7.58 -3.07
C PRO A 430 33.10 -7.51 -4.42
N TYR A 431 34.12 -8.36 -4.60
CA TYR A 431 34.92 -8.51 -5.84
C TYR A 431 35.74 -7.28 -6.28
N THR A 432 35.62 -6.13 -5.61
CA THR A 432 36.32 -4.88 -6.00
C THR A 432 37.77 -4.77 -5.51
N THR A 433 38.41 -5.85 -5.05
CA THR A 433 39.73 -5.77 -4.39
C THR A 433 40.80 -5.14 -5.28
N ALA A 434 40.82 -5.46 -6.57
CA ALA A 434 41.76 -4.86 -7.52
C ALA A 434 41.42 -3.39 -7.83
N ALA A 435 40.13 -3.06 -8.00
CA ALA A 435 39.69 -1.71 -8.30
C ALA A 435 39.96 -0.75 -7.13
N ARG A 436 39.63 -1.15 -5.89
CA ARG A 436 39.72 -0.26 -4.73
C ARG A 436 41.14 0.17 -4.33
N ILE A 437 42.16 -0.55 -4.78
CA ILE A 437 43.58 -0.18 -4.55
C ILE A 437 44.15 0.64 -5.71
N SER A 438 43.38 0.86 -6.79
CA SER A 438 43.82 1.67 -7.93
C SER A 438 43.75 3.16 -7.60
N ASN A 439 44.54 3.96 -8.31
CA ASN A 439 44.51 5.41 -8.14
C ASN A 439 43.15 5.99 -8.55
N GLU A 440 42.60 5.51 -9.66
CA GLU A 440 41.35 5.99 -10.26
C GLU A 440 40.16 5.86 -9.30
N TRP A 441 40.01 4.70 -8.64
CA TRP A 441 38.95 4.48 -7.65
C TRP A 441 39.06 5.49 -6.49
N ASN A 442 40.27 5.71 -5.99
CA ASN A 442 40.51 6.58 -4.84
C ASN A 442 40.38 8.06 -5.22
N GLU A 443 40.76 8.46 -6.43
CA GLU A 443 40.55 9.80 -6.96
C GLU A 443 39.05 10.11 -7.10
N ILE A 444 38.25 9.18 -7.63
CA ILE A 444 36.79 9.32 -7.70
C ILE A 444 36.22 9.54 -6.29
N ILE A 445 36.52 8.66 -5.33
CA ILE A 445 35.99 8.81 -3.97
C ILE A 445 36.44 10.13 -3.32
N LYS A 446 37.70 10.53 -3.52
CA LYS A 446 38.24 11.79 -2.97
C LYS A 446 37.55 13.01 -3.56
N ALA A 447 37.20 12.99 -4.85
CA ALA A 447 36.50 14.09 -5.50
C ALA A 447 35.12 14.36 -4.88
N TYR A 448 34.40 13.30 -4.49
CA TYR A 448 33.04 13.43 -3.93
C TYR A 448 33.02 13.51 -2.38
N LEU A 449 33.93 12.82 -1.69
CA LEU A 449 33.92 12.70 -0.22
C LEU A 449 35.10 13.42 0.48
N GLY A 450 36.01 14.04 -0.28
CA GLY A 450 37.16 14.80 0.24
C GLY A 450 38.31 13.96 0.81
N LYS A 451 38.18 12.63 0.83
CA LYS A 451 39.20 11.70 1.35
C LYS A 451 39.15 10.37 0.60
N SER A 452 40.26 9.63 0.61
CA SER A 452 40.36 8.26 0.08
C SER A 452 41.15 7.36 1.04
N LYS A 453 41.13 6.05 0.83
CA LYS A 453 41.78 5.09 1.76
C LYS A 453 43.25 4.89 1.46
N TYR A 454 43.62 4.99 0.18
CA TYR A 454 44.97 4.63 -0.27
C TYR A 454 45.76 5.81 -0.89
N TYR A 455 45.11 6.94 -1.26
CA TYR A 455 45.73 8.08 -1.99
C TYR A 455 45.31 9.50 -1.56
#